data_AF-A0A847W998-F1
#
_entry.id   AF-A0A847W998-F1
#
_cell.length_a   1.000
_cell.length_b   1.000
_cell.length_c   1.000
_cell.angle_alpha   90.00
_cell.angle_beta   90.00
_cell.angle_gamma   90.00
#
_symmetry.space_group_name_H-M   'P 1'
#
loop_
_entity.id
_entity.type
_entity.pdbx_description
1 polymer ?
#
loop_
_entity_poly.entity_id
_entity_poly.type
_entity_poly.pdbx_seq_one_letter_code
_entity_poly.pdbx_strand_id
1 'polypeptide(L)'
;MELKTLTQLQKNLKKDASPFPVFKLAVVGDCSTQLLCTALKGTAYDEGINLRVFEADYDQLQAQLMDKESELHAFGPRAVLIYLCTEKLYEAYCGLTQEARSGFADMLMEKISSYWDRAGTIVLQTTFIEADDRVFGNFAARLPSSFLYQVKRLNLLIMEGCQRQSGVFIIDINGLAAKLGYDRVRDPRLYYHAKLPLTATALPYAAKEIIDVIKAVEGRVMKCVVCDLDNTLWGGVIGDDGLEGIELGELGDGAAFTALQRWLKELKNRGIILCVCSKNEEAAAKEPFEKHPDMVLRLEDISVFIANWQDKAANIRLIQKTLDIGMDSLVFIDDNPFEREAVRSLIPEICVTDLPEDPAEYLPYLQSLNLFETASFSEEDSKRTEQYRAEFGRVRQQELFSSYEHYLKSLEMTAEAEPFSSFWFPRIAQLTQRSNQFNLRTVRYTEADIARLAEDEGYVTLYFTLKDNFGDYGLIAVVILEKQADNLFIHEWLMSCRVLKRGMEEFIADKILSTAAELGFKTVTGEYIPTKKNAMVAQLYEKLGFSPLGGGLFRAEVKNYTPHKTYIKEAKAEMQ
;
A
#
# COMPACT_ATOMS: atom_id res chain seq x y z
N MET A 1 -3.35 19.32 -7.69
CA MET A 1 -2.44 19.49 -8.84
C MET A 1 -3.08 18.97 -10.12
N GLU A 2 -3.21 19.80 -11.17
CA GLU A 2 -3.75 19.37 -12.47
C GLU A 2 -2.78 18.36 -13.11
N LEU A 3 -3.28 17.22 -13.59
CA LEU A 3 -2.47 16.20 -14.24
C LEU A 3 -1.80 16.76 -15.49
N LYS A 4 -0.52 16.42 -15.71
CA LYS A 4 0.21 16.85 -16.90
C LYS A 4 -0.45 16.33 -18.17
N THR A 5 -0.46 17.17 -19.20
CA THR A 5 -0.84 16.77 -20.56
C THR A 5 0.12 15.73 -21.14
N LEU A 6 -0.34 14.95 -22.14
CA LEU A 6 0.52 13.98 -22.82
C LEU A 6 1.82 14.60 -23.37
N THR A 7 1.75 15.81 -23.92
CA THR A 7 2.91 16.54 -24.44
C THR A 7 3.91 16.90 -23.34
N GLN A 8 3.44 17.22 -22.13
CA GLN A 8 4.32 17.47 -20.98
C GLN A 8 4.95 16.15 -20.48
N LEU A 9 4.19 15.06 -20.44
CA LEU A 9 4.72 13.73 -20.08
C LEU A 9 5.79 13.26 -21.08
N GLN A 10 5.59 13.50 -22.39
CA GLN A 10 6.59 13.23 -23.42
C GLN A 10 7.93 13.93 -23.18
N LYS A 11 7.92 15.14 -22.60
CA LYS A 11 9.17 15.85 -22.26
C LYS A 11 9.96 15.14 -21.17
N ASN A 12 9.30 14.40 -20.28
CA ASN A 12 9.99 13.63 -19.23
C ASN A 12 10.82 12.48 -19.80
N LEU A 13 10.45 11.90 -20.95
CA LEU A 13 11.21 10.82 -21.58
C LEU A 13 12.62 11.23 -22.03
N LYS A 14 12.90 12.53 -22.13
CA LYS A 14 14.23 13.08 -22.45
C LYS A 14 15.11 13.31 -21.21
N LYS A 15 14.55 13.18 -20.01
CA LYS A 15 15.26 13.38 -18.74
C LYS A 15 15.92 12.09 -18.29
N ASP A 16 16.96 12.20 -17.48
CA ASP A 16 17.64 11.03 -16.94
C ASP A 16 16.84 10.40 -15.79
N ALA A 17 16.32 9.20 -16.02
CA ALA A 17 15.62 8.39 -15.03
C ALA A 17 16.55 7.39 -14.30
N SER A 18 17.85 7.34 -14.64
CA SER A 18 18.81 6.43 -14.02
C SER A 18 18.92 6.49 -12.49
N PRO A 19 18.65 7.64 -11.81
CA PRO A 19 18.66 7.69 -10.34
C PRO A 19 17.49 6.97 -9.67
N PHE A 20 16.43 6.64 -10.41
CA PHE A 20 15.20 6.04 -9.89
C PHE A 20 15.23 4.51 -9.92
N PRO A 21 14.53 3.82 -8.98
CA PRO A 21 14.39 2.37 -9.01
C PRO A 21 13.78 1.89 -10.33
N VAL A 22 14.34 0.83 -10.88
CA VAL A 22 13.89 0.24 -12.15
C VAL A 22 12.66 -0.62 -11.93
N PHE A 23 11.60 -0.34 -12.68
CA PHE A 23 10.42 -1.21 -12.77
C PHE A 23 10.26 -1.68 -14.22
N LYS A 24 10.17 -3.00 -14.43
CA LYS A 24 9.96 -3.60 -15.75
C LYS A 24 8.48 -3.92 -15.95
N LEU A 25 7.84 -3.26 -16.90
CA LEU A 25 6.45 -3.49 -17.27
C LEU A 25 6.39 -4.04 -18.69
N ALA A 26 5.69 -5.16 -18.90
CA ALA A 26 5.27 -5.56 -20.23
C ALA A 26 3.85 -5.03 -20.49
N VAL A 27 3.60 -4.48 -21.68
CA VAL A 27 2.28 -4.01 -22.10
C VAL A 27 1.85 -4.84 -23.29
N VAL A 28 0.75 -5.57 -23.11
CA VAL A 28 0.13 -6.41 -24.15
C VAL A 28 -1.31 -5.95 -24.35
N GLY A 29 -1.75 -5.88 -25.61
CA GLY A 29 -3.11 -5.48 -25.93
C GLY A 29 -3.54 -5.88 -27.33
N ASP A 30 -4.83 -5.72 -27.59
CA ASP A 30 -5.48 -5.94 -28.90
C ASP A 30 -5.71 -4.63 -29.68
N CYS A 31 -5.14 -3.54 -29.16
CA CYS A 31 -5.23 -2.17 -29.67
C CYS A 31 -3.86 -1.47 -29.64
N SER A 32 -3.78 -0.27 -30.22
CA SER A 32 -2.54 0.53 -30.22
C SER A 32 -2.23 1.04 -28.81
N THR A 33 -1.07 0.65 -28.28
CA THR A 33 -0.60 0.98 -26.91
C THR A 33 0.56 1.99 -26.90
N GLN A 34 1.10 2.40 -28.04
CA GLN A 34 2.30 3.24 -28.14
C GLN A 34 2.18 4.55 -27.35
N LEU A 35 1.03 5.23 -27.46
CA LEU A 35 0.79 6.48 -26.74
C LEU A 35 0.53 6.27 -25.25
N LEU A 36 -0.05 5.12 -24.86
CA LEU A 36 -0.19 4.72 -23.47
C LEU A 36 1.18 4.43 -22.85
N CYS A 37 2.04 3.66 -23.53
CA CYS A 37 3.42 3.43 -23.12
C CYS A 37 4.20 4.74 -22.94
N THR A 38 3.94 5.72 -23.81
CA THR A 38 4.53 7.06 -23.70
C THR A 38 4.04 7.80 -22.46
N ALA A 39 2.73 7.80 -22.20
CA ALA A 39 2.16 8.41 -21.00
C ALA A 39 2.67 7.72 -19.72
N LEU A 40 2.70 6.38 -19.70
CA LEU A 40 3.20 5.58 -18.58
C LEU A 40 4.64 5.94 -18.21
N LYS A 41 5.55 5.98 -19.20
CA LYS A 41 6.96 6.37 -18.97
C LYS A 41 7.07 7.79 -18.41
N GLY A 42 6.29 8.72 -18.95
CA GLY A 42 6.30 10.11 -18.50
C GLY A 42 5.75 10.29 -17.08
N THR A 43 4.67 9.59 -16.74
CA THR A 43 4.04 9.61 -15.40
C THR A 43 4.94 8.92 -14.38
N ALA A 44 5.51 7.76 -14.73
CA ALA A 44 6.46 7.04 -13.89
C ALA A 44 7.66 7.91 -13.50
N TYR A 45 8.19 8.71 -14.43
CA TYR A 45 9.26 9.65 -14.14
C TYR A 45 8.87 10.66 -13.05
N ASP A 46 7.66 11.23 -13.12
CA ASP A 46 7.19 12.19 -12.11
C ASP A 46 7.00 11.54 -10.74
N GLU A 47 6.69 10.25 -10.72
CA GLU A 47 6.55 9.43 -9.52
C GLU A 47 7.89 8.82 -9.04
N GLY A 48 9.01 9.20 -9.67
CA GLY A 48 10.35 8.74 -9.30
C GLY A 48 10.58 7.25 -9.58
N ILE A 49 10.09 6.75 -10.72
CA ILE A 49 10.23 5.36 -11.18
C ILE A 49 10.93 5.34 -12.54
N ASN A 50 11.97 4.52 -12.68
CA ASN A 50 12.62 4.24 -13.97
C ASN A 50 11.86 3.10 -14.68
N LEU A 51 10.78 3.45 -15.37
CA LEU A 51 9.92 2.49 -16.03
C LEU A 51 10.53 2.01 -17.35
N ARG A 52 10.92 0.73 -17.39
CA ARG A 52 11.30 0.03 -18.61
C ARG A 52 10.09 -0.72 -19.15
N VAL A 53 9.68 -0.37 -20.36
CA VAL A 53 8.49 -0.95 -20.99
C VAL A 53 8.90 -1.85 -22.14
N PHE A 54 8.46 -3.10 -22.10
CA PHE A 54 8.30 -3.94 -23.29
C PHE A 54 6.88 -3.74 -23.82
N GLU A 55 6.76 -3.41 -25.10
CA GLU A 55 5.48 -3.25 -25.78
C GLU A 55 5.37 -4.35 -26.81
N ALA A 56 4.37 -5.22 -26.67
CA ALA A 56 4.11 -6.22 -27.70
C ALA A 56 3.54 -5.55 -28.95
N ASP A 57 3.89 -6.10 -30.11
CA ASP A 57 3.25 -5.72 -31.36
C ASP A 57 1.73 -5.93 -31.30
N TYR A 58 1.03 -5.15 -32.10
CA TYR A 58 -0.42 -5.18 -32.20
C TYR A 58 -0.95 -6.61 -32.42
N ASP A 59 -1.91 -7.02 -31.58
CA ASP A 59 -2.61 -8.31 -31.64
C ASP A 59 -1.71 -9.56 -31.41
N GLN A 60 -0.53 -9.39 -30.80
CA GLN A 60 0.36 -10.51 -30.44
C GLN A 60 0.21 -11.00 -29.00
N LEU A 61 -0.81 -10.55 -28.26
CA LEU A 61 -1.01 -10.87 -26.84
C LEU A 61 -0.93 -12.37 -26.56
N GLN A 62 -1.63 -13.18 -27.34
CA GLN A 62 -1.64 -14.63 -27.13
C GLN A 62 -0.27 -15.25 -27.44
N ALA A 63 0.39 -14.85 -28.52
CA ALA A 63 1.71 -15.38 -28.85
C ALA A 63 2.74 -15.08 -27.75
N GLN A 64 2.75 -13.83 -27.25
CA GLN A 64 3.70 -13.38 -26.24
C GLN A 64 3.49 -14.04 -24.86
N LEU A 65 2.24 -14.30 -24.46
CA LEU A 65 1.95 -14.93 -23.17
C LEU A 65 2.11 -16.46 -23.18
N MET A 66 1.78 -17.11 -24.30
CA MET A 66 1.72 -18.58 -24.39
C MET A 66 3.08 -19.23 -24.63
N ASP A 67 3.94 -18.59 -25.43
CA ASP A 67 5.26 -19.10 -25.78
C ASP A 67 6.27 -18.68 -24.70
N LYS A 68 6.83 -19.66 -23.97
CA LYS A 68 7.82 -19.39 -22.92
C LYS A 68 9.13 -18.79 -23.43
N GLU A 69 9.42 -18.95 -24.72
CA GLU A 69 10.60 -18.39 -25.37
C GLU A 69 10.30 -17.02 -26.03
N SER A 70 9.13 -16.44 -25.76
CA SER A 70 8.74 -15.14 -26.31
C SER A 70 9.61 -14.00 -25.79
N GLU A 71 9.60 -12.88 -26.53
CA GLU A 71 10.29 -11.65 -26.12
C GLU A 71 9.77 -11.11 -24.78
N LEU A 72 8.48 -11.29 -24.49
CA LEU A 72 7.88 -10.91 -23.21
C LEU A 72 8.51 -11.69 -22.05
N HIS A 73 8.63 -13.01 -22.16
CA HIS A 73 9.23 -13.82 -21.10
C HIS A 73 10.74 -13.55 -20.99
N ALA A 74 11.43 -13.39 -22.11
CA ALA A 74 12.85 -13.02 -22.13
C ALA A 74 13.12 -11.64 -21.49
N PHE A 75 12.18 -10.69 -21.60
CA PHE A 75 12.29 -9.38 -20.96
C PHE A 75 12.26 -9.47 -19.42
N GLY A 76 11.62 -10.50 -18.87
CA GLY A 76 11.48 -10.74 -17.43
C GLY A 76 10.75 -9.59 -16.70
N PRO A 77 9.49 -9.28 -17.06
CA PRO A 77 8.74 -8.18 -16.47
C PRO A 77 8.37 -8.45 -15.00
N ARG A 78 8.37 -7.37 -14.20
CA ARG A 78 7.83 -7.39 -12.83
C ARG A 78 6.31 -7.38 -12.83
N ALA A 79 5.69 -6.78 -13.84
CA ALA A 79 4.26 -6.84 -14.08
C ALA A 79 3.92 -6.85 -15.57
N VAL A 80 2.77 -7.41 -15.92
CA VAL A 80 2.18 -7.41 -17.27
C VAL A 80 0.88 -6.62 -17.23
N LEU A 81 0.78 -5.54 -18.00
CA LEU A 81 -0.47 -4.84 -18.26
C LEU A 81 -1.18 -5.50 -19.45
N ILE A 82 -2.37 -6.03 -19.21
CA ILE A 82 -3.26 -6.55 -20.23
C ILE A 82 -4.31 -5.48 -20.53
N TYR A 83 -4.22 -4.87 -21.71
CA TYR A 83 -5.16 -3.86 -22.17
C TYR A 83 -5.97 -4.35 -23.37
N LEU A 84 -7.23 -4.67 -23.11
CA LEU A 84 -8.19 -5.12 -24.14
C LEU A 84 -9.23 -4.01 -24.38
N CYS A 85 -9.45 -3.62 -25.63
CA CYS A 85 -10.37 -2.51 -25.92
C CYS A 85 -11.81 -2.96 -26.21
N THR A 86 -12.78 -2.10 -25.85
CA THR A 86 -14.21 -2.39 -26.04
C THR A 86 -14.59 -2.54 -27.51
N GLU A 87 -13.88 -1.87 -28.43
CA GLU A 87 -14.16 -1.98 -29.86
C GLU A 87 -13.84 -3.36 -30.42
N LYS A 88 -12.74 -3.99 -29.98
CA LYS A 88 -12.40 -5.38 -30.32
C LYS A 88 -13.37 -6.37 -29.70
N LEU A 89 -13.78 -6.08 -28.47
CA LEU A 89 -14.83 -6.82 -27.79
C LEU A 89 -16.15 -6.79 -28.58
N TYR A 90 -16.53 -5.63 -29.12
CA TYR A 90 -17.72 -5.49 -29.95
C TYR A 90 -17.62 -6.25 -31.27
N GLU A 91 -16.46 -6.18 -31.96
CA GLU A 91 -16.19 -6.97 -33.17
C GLU A 91 -16.37 -8.47 -32.91
N ALA A 92 -15.81 -8.98 -31.81
CA ALA A 92 -15.93 -10.38 -31.41
C ALA A 92 -17.39 -10.77 -31.09
N TYR A 93 -18.11 -9.93 -30.35
CA TYR A 93 -19.54 -10.13 -30.05
C TYR A 93 -20.38 -10.21 -31.33
N CYS A 94 -20.15 -9.31 -32.29
CA CYS A 94 -20.87 -9.28 -33.55
C CYS A 94 -20.60 -10.52 -34.42
N GLY A 95 -19.42 -11.12 -34.29
CA GLY A 95 -19.05 -12.36 -34.98
C GLY A 95 -19.76 -13.62 -34.47
N LEU A 96 -20.42 -13.57 -33.31
CA LEU A 96 -21.15 -14.70 -32.74
C LEU A 96 -22.58 -14.81 -33.29
N THR A 97 -23.10 -16.05 -33.29
CA THR A 97 -24.53 -16.31 -33.52
C THR A 97 -25.37 -15.72 -32.38
N GLN A 98 -26.66 -15.46 -32.62
CA GLN A 98 -27.52 -14.84 -31.62
C GLN A 98 -27.64 -15.69 -30.34
N GLU A 99 -27.66 -17.01 -30.50
CA GLU A 99 -27.78 -17.99 -29.41
C GLU A 99 -26.53 -18.00 -28.52
N ALA A 100 -25.35 -17.78 -29.10
CA ALA A 100 -24.07 -17.81 -28.37
C ALA A 100 -23.80 -16.52 -27.56
N ARG A 101 -24.49 -15.41 -27.87
CA ARG A 101 -24.22 -14.10 -27.27
C ARG A 101 -24.53 -14.02 -25.77
N SER A 102 -25.42 -14.86 -25.24
CA SER A 102 -25.75 -14.88 -23.81
C SER A 102 -24.60 -15.37 -22.93
N GLY A 103 -23.68 -16.19 -23.47
CA GLY A 103 -22.50 -16.71 -22.77
C GLY A 103 -21.19 -15.97 -23.10
N PHE A 104 -21.27 -14.83 -23.82
CA PHE A 104 -20.10 -14.13 -24.34
C PHE A 104 -19.11 -13.69 -23.24
N ALA A 105 -19.61 -13.13 -22.15
CA ALA A 105 -18.82 -12.68 -21.02
C ALA A 105 -18.12 -13.84 -20.29
N ASP A 106 -18.78 -15.00 -20.14
CA ASP A 106 -18.13 -16.19 -19.54
C ASP A 106 -16.98 -16.67 -20.39
N MET A 107 -17.23 -16.85 -21.70
CA MET A 107 -16.22 -17.31 -22.65
C MET A 107 -14.98 -16.42 -22.63
N LEU A 108 -15.19 -15.10 -22.58
CA LEU A 108 -14.09 -14.16 -22.51
C LEU A 108 -13.41 -14.12 -21.16
N MET A 109 -14.17 -14.23 -20.07
CA MET A 109 -13.60 -14.33 -18.73
C MET A 109 -12.69 -15.55 -18.63
N GLU A 110 -13.10 -16.72 -19.12
CA GLU A 110 -12.27 -17.93 -19.18
C GLU A 110 -10.97 -17.66 -19.97
N LYS A 111 -11.08 -16.97 -21.11
CA LYS A 111 -9.92 -16.59 -21.92
C LYS A 111 -8.98 -15.67 -21.14
N ILE A 112 -9.51 -14.64 -20.49
CA ILE A 112 -8.76 -13.65 -19.70
C ILE A 112 -8.08 -14.31 -18.51
N SER A 113 -8.77 -15.17 -17.74
CA SER A 113 -8.16 -15.94 -16.65
C SER A 113 -7.01 -16.81 -17.14
N SER A 114 -7.14 -17.42 -18.32
CA SER A 114 -6.05 -18.20 -18.91
C SER A 114 -4.82 -17.35 -19.30
N TYR A 115 -4.98 -16.04 -19.48
CA TYR A 115 -3.86 -15.12 -19.66
C TYR A 115 -3.20 -14.78 -18.33
N TRP A 116 -3.99 -14.60 -17.27
CA TRP A 116 -3.47 -14.33 -15.93
C TRP A 116 -2.57 -15.45 -15.45
N ASP A 117 -2.99 -16.70 -15.63
CA ASP A 117 -2.21 -17.88 -15.23
C ASP A 117 -0.89 -18.01 -16.00
N ARG A 118 -0.85 -17.55 -17.25
CA ARG A 118 0.32 -17.67 -18.13
C ARG A 118 1.29 -16.50 -18.03
N ALA A 119 0.85 -15.36 -17.49
CA ALA A 119 1.72 -14.20 -17.28
C ALA A 119 2.89 -14.52 -16.33
N GLY A 120 2.70 -15.43 -15.37
CA GLY A 120 3.77 -15.89 -14.48
C GLY A 120 4.36 -14.81 -13.55
N THR A 121 3.70 -13.67 -13.46
CA THR A 121 4.11 -12.48 -12.71
C THR A 121 2.86 -11.67 -12.35
N ILE A 122 3.04 -10.47 -11.79
CA ILE A 122 1.93 -9.59 -11.43
C ILE A 122 1.17 -9.15 -12.69
N VAL A 123 -0.16 -9.21 -12.65
CA VAL A 123 -1.01 -8.81 -13.77
C VAL A 123 -1.77 -7.54 -13.42
N LEU A 124 -1.72 -6.55 -14.31
CA LEU A 124 -2.57 -5.37 -14.27
C LEU A 124 -3.63 -5.55 -15.36
N GLN A 125 -4.86 -5.84 -14.97
CA GLN A 125 -5.98 -6.08 -15.87
C GLN A 125 -6.87 -4.84 -15.97
N THR A 126 -7.06 -4.30 -17.17
CA THR A 126 -8.04 -3.22 -17.36
C THR A 126 -9.47 -3.74 -17.39
N THR A 127 -10.42 -2.98 -16.84
CA THR A 127 -11.86 -3.13 -17.17
C THR A 127 -12.16 -2.59 -18.57
N PHE A 128 -13.36 -2.86 -19.06
CA PHE A 128 -13.85 -2.39 -20.36
C PHE A 128 -14.77 -1.19 -20.20
N ILE A 129 -14.59 -0.17 -21.04
CA ILE A 129 -15.50 0.98 -21.11
C ILE A 129 -16.88 0.46 -21.55
N GLU A 130 -17.91 0.73 -20.77
CA GLU A 130 -19.29 0.31 -21.06
C GLU A 130 -19.86 1.10 -22.24
N ALA A 131 -19.76 0.55 -23.44
CA ALA A 131 -20.35 1.12 -24.65
C ALA A 131 -21.73 0.50 -24.92
N ASP A 132 -22.76 1.35 -24.98
CA ASP A 132 -24.10 0.96 -25.44
C ASP A 132 -24.15 1.08 -26.97
N ASP A 133 -24.35 -0.04 -27.66
CA ASP A 133 -24.51 -0.10 -29.12
C ASP A 133 -25.89 0.44 -29.59
N ARG A 134 -26.77 0.77 -28.63
CA ARG A 134 -28.11 1.32 -28.84
C ARG A 134 -29.05 0.43 -29.65
N VAL A 135 -28.74 -0.84 -29.86
CA VAL A 135 -29.60 -1.77 -30.60
C VAL A 135 -30.92 -1.99 -29.87
N PHE A 136 -30.89 -2.06 -28.54
CA PHE A 136 -32.08 -2.23 -27.69
C PHE A 136 -32.37 -1.04 -26.77
N GLY A 137 -31.56 0.03 -26.86
CA GLY A 137 -31.61 1.16 -25.91
C GLY A 137 -31.57 0.69 -24.46
N ASN A 138 -32.37 1.31 -23.58
CA ASN A 138 -32.45 0.93 -22.16
C ASN A 138 -32.85 -0.53 -21.92
N PHE A 139 -33.55 -1.16 -22.87
CA PHE A 139 -33.93 -2.57 -22.75
C PHE A 139 -32.73 -3.52 -22.82
N ALA A 140 -31.60 -3.08 -23.38
CA ALA A 140 -30.35 -3.84 -23.41
C ALA A 140 -29.95 -4.31 -22.00
N ALA A 141 -30.08 -3.46 -20.98
CA ALA A 141 -29.74 -3.80 -19.60
C ALA A 141 -30.57 -4.96 -19.00
N ARG A 142 -31.71 -5.32 -19.61
CA ARG A 142 -32.54 -6.46 -19.20
C ARG A 142 -32.29 -7.71 -20.05
N LEU A 143 -31.68 -7.58 -21.24
CA LEU A 143 -31.54 -8.67 -22.20
C LEU A 143 -30.15 -9.32 -22.06
N PRO A 144 -30.05 -10.57 -21.57
CA PRO A 144 -28.75 -11.22 -21.36
C PRO A 144 -27.92 -11.34 -22.64
N SER A 145 -28.52 -11.45 -23.81
CA SER A 145 -27.78 -11.55 -25.08
C SER A 145 -27.32 -10.19 -25.64
N SER A 146 -27.70 -9.05 -25.05
CA SER A 146 -27.28 -7.73 -25.56
C SER A 146 -25.81 -7.43 -25.24
N PHE A 147 -25.18 -6.60 -26.06
CA PHE A 147 -23.78 -6.21 -25.84
C PHE A 147 -23.59 -5.48 -24.51
N LEU A 148 -24.40 -4.47 -24.22
CA LEU A 148 -24.31 -3.70 -22.97
C LEU A 148 -24.40 -4.61 -21.73
N TYR A 149 -25.33 -5.57 -21.72
CA TYR A 149 -25.45 -6.52 -20.62
C TYR A 149 -24.17 -7.37 -20.47
N GLN A 150 -23.65 -7.89 -21.59
CA GLN A 150 -22.46 -8.72 -21.58
C GLN A 150 -21.20 -7.97 -21.15
N VAL A 151 -21.01 -6.70 -21.56
CA VAL A 151 -19.87 -5.88 -21.11
C VAL A 151 -19.95 -5.58 -19.62
N LYS A 152 -21.13 -5.18 -19.11
CA LYS A 152 -21.37 -4.96 -17.67
C LYS A 152 -21.06 -6.22 -16.87
N ARG A 153 -21.56 -7.37 -17.34
CA ARG A 153 -21.31 -8.67 -16.72
C ARG A 153 -19.83 -9.06 -16.77
N LEU A 154 -19.14 -8.83 -17.88
CA LEU A 154 -17.71 -9.12 -18.01
C LEU A 154 -16.88 -8.28 -17.02
N ASN A 155 -17.19 -6.99 -16.87
CA ASN A 155 -16.55 -6.15 -15.86
C ASN A 155 -16.74 -6.70 -14.44
N LEU A 156 -17.97 -7.13 -14.10
CA LEU A 156 -18.25 -7.78 -12.81
C LEU A 156 -17.45 -9.09 -12.65
N LEU A 157 -17.42 -9.94 -13.67
CA LEU A 157 -16.66 -11.20 -13.65
C LEU A 157 -15.16 -10.97 -13.48
N ILE A 158 -14.61 -9.90 -14.08
CA ILE A 158 -13.20 -9.49 -13.87
C ILE A 158 -12.98 -9.08 -12.41
N MET A 159 -13.90 -8.31 -11.82
CA MET A 159 -13.84 -7.92 -10.41
C MET A 159 -13.82 -9.14 -9.49
N GLU A 160 -14.75 -10.09 -9.69
CA GLU A 160 -14.83 -11.35 -8.96
C GLU A 160 -13.62 -12.27 -9.23
N GLY A 161 -13.05 -12.21 -10.44
CA GLY A 161 -11.85 -12.94 -10.82
C GLY A 161 -10.63 -12.47 -10.03
N CYS A 162 -10.40 -11.16 -9.95
CA CYS A 162 -9.24 -10.60 -9.24
C CYS A 162 -9.31 -10.84 -7.73
N GLN A 163 -10.50 -10.92 -7.14
CA GLN A 163 -10.67 -11.32 -5.74
C GLN A 163 -10.15 -12.74 -5.46
N ARG A 164 -10.25 -13.64 -6.45
CA ARG A 164 -9.84 -15.05 -6.32
C ARG A 164 -8.35 -15.27 -6.62
N GLN A 165 -7.68 -14.32 -7.24
CA GLN A 165 -6.28 -14.45 -7.69
C GLN A 165 -5.45 -13.26 -7.21
N SER A 166 -4.71 -13.45 -6.12
CA SER A 166 -3.94 -12.41 -5.41
C SER A 166 -2.87 -11.70 -6.24
N GLY A 167 -2.47 -12.26 -7.40
CA GLY A 167 -1.49 -11.67 -8.32
C GLY A 167 -2.08 -10.77 -9.40
N VAL A 168 -3.41 -10.56 -9.42
CA VAL A 168 -4.11 -9.79 -10.46
C VAL A 168 -4.75 -8.54 -9.86
N PHE A 169 -4.36 -7.37 -10.39
CA PHE A 169 -4.84 -6.06 -9.96
C PHE A 169 -5.66 -5.40 -11.06
N ILE A 170 -6.77 -4.77 -10.68
CA ILE A 170 -7.69 -4.13 -11.62
C ILE A 170 -7.28 -2.70 -11.87
N ILE A 171 -7.33 -2.29 -13.14
CA ILE A 171 -7.28 -0.90 -13.57
C ILE A 171 -8.68 -0.53 -14.08
N ASP A 172 -9.43 0.28 -13.32
CA ASP A 172 -10.81 0.62 -13.67
C ASP A 172 -10.93 1.74 -14.71
N ILE A 173 -10.62 1.39 -15.96
CA ILE A 173 -10.75 2.30 -17.12
C ILE A 173 -12.22 2.69 -17.36
N ASN A 174 -13.19 1.86 -16.98
CA ASN A 174 -14.60 2.22 -17.03
C ASN A 174 -14.94 3.34 -16.03
N GLY A 175 -14.48 3.22 -14.78
CA GLY A 175 -14.59 4.28 -13.77
C GLY A 175 -13.95 5.59 -14.22
N LEU A 176 -12.77 5.50 -14.87
CA LEU A 176 -12.13 6.67 -15.49
C LEU A 176 -13.00 7.31 -16.58
N ALA A 177 -13.62 6.50 -17.44
CA ALA A 177 -14.54 6.99 -18.47
C ALA A 177 -15.79 7.63 -17.88
N ALA A 178 -16.33 7.10 -16.79
CA ALA A 178 -17.45 7.71 -16.07
C ALA A 178 -17.09 9.08 -15.47
N LYS A 179 -15.87 9.20 -14.92
CA LYS A 179 -15.36 10.46 -14.32
C LYS A 179 -15.08 11.54 -15.37
N LEU A 180 -14.41 11.21 -16.46
CA LEU A 180 -14.03 12.19 -17.50
C LEU A 180 -15.16 12.44 -18.51
N GLY A 181 -16.11 11.52 -18.62
CA GLY A 181 -17.12 11.48 -19.67
C GLY A 181 -16.63 10.71 -20.90
N TYR A 182 -17.48 9.85 -21.43
CA TYR A 182 -17.16 8.96 -22.55
C TYR A 182 -16.62 9.69 -23.79
N ASP A 183 -17.19 10.86 -24.12
CA ASP A 183 -16.78 11.66 -25.29
C ASP A 183 -15.39 12.29 -25.13
N ARG A 184 -14.93 12.49 -23.89
CA ARG A 184 -13.56 12.96 -23.63
C ARG A 184 -12.56 11.83 -23.63
N VAL A 185 -13.00 10.59 -23.35
CA VAL A 185 -12.12 9.42 -23.29
C VAL A 185 -11.95 8.74 -24.63
N ARG A 186 -12.98 8.73 -25.47
CA ARG A 186 -12.99 8.02 -26.75
C ARG A 186 -13.22 8.98 -27.91
N ASP A 187 -12.47 8.78 -29.00
CA ASP A 187 -12.74 9.40 -30.29
C ASP A 187 -12.79 8.30 -31.36
N PRO A 188 -13.97 8.00 -31.94
CA PRO A 188 -14.10 6.98 -32.97
C PRO A 188 -13.17 7.20 -34.16
N ARG A 189 -12.85 8.45 -34.50
CA ARG A 189 -11.93 8.76 -35.62
C ARG A 189 -10.53 8.26 -35.31
N LEU A 190 -10.04 8.47 -34.09
CA LEU A 190 -8.72 7.98 -33.66
C LEU A 190 -8.68 6.46 -33.67
N TYR A 191 -9.73 5.80 -33.17
CA TYR A 191 -9.78 4.34 -33.18
C TYR A 191 -9.83 3.77 -34.60
N TYR A 192 -10.72 4.26 -35.48
CA TYR A 192 -10.84 3.68 -36.82
C TYR A 192 -9.65 3.99 -37.72
N HIS A 193 -8.95 5.11 -37.53
CA HIS A 193 -7.77 5.44 -38.32
C HIS A 193 -6.45 4.90 -37.76
N ALA A 194 -6.32 4.75 -36.43
CA ALA A 194 -5.04 4.43 -35.79
C ALA A 194 -5.13 3.37 -34.68
N LYS A 195 -6.31 2.75 -34.48
CA LYS A 195 -6.58 1.75 -33.42
C LYS A 195 -6.26 2.24 -32.01
N LEU A 196 -6.36 3.56 -31.80
CA LEU A 196 -6.17 4.21 -30.51
C LEU A 196 -7.52 4.28 -29.76
N PRO A 197 -7.70 3.51 -28.67
CA PRO A 197 -8.95 3.49 -27.91
C PRO A 197 -9.12 4.69 -26.98
N LEU A 198 -8.02 5.34 -26.58
CA LEU A 198 -8.01 6.49 -25.68
C LEU A 198 -7.55 7.75 -26.39
N THR A 199 -8.20 8.87 -26.08
CA THR A 199 -7.78 10.20 -26.53
C THR A 199 -6.49 10.66 -25.86
N ALA A 200 -5.79 11.60 -26.48
CA ALA A 200 -4.61 12.23 -25.89
C ALA A 200 -4.87 12.91 -24.54
N THR A 201 -6.11 13.34 -24.29
CA THR A 201 -6.56 13.95 -23.03
C THR A 201 -6.79 12.92 -21.93
N ALA A 202 -7.22 11.69 -22.26
CA ALA A 202 -7.48 10.64 -21.29
C ALA A 202 -6.22 9.83 -20.91
N LEU A 203 -5.24 9.74 -21.83
CA LEU A 203 -4.02 8.96 -21.61
C LEU A 203 -3.23 9.31 -20.33
N PRO A 204 -3.06 10.59 -19.93
CA PRO A 204 -2.39 10.92 -18.66
C PRO A 204 -3.12 10.35 -17.44
N TYR A 205 -4.45 10.36 -17.44
CA TYR A 205 -5.25 9.83 -16.34
C TYR A 205 -5.17 8.31 -16.29
N ALA A 206 -5.32 7.62 -17.43
CA ALA A 206 -5.15 6.17 -17.51
C ALA A 206 -3.75 5.73 -17.04
N ALA A 207 -2.72 6.46 -17.46
CA ALA A 207 -1.35 6.22 -16.99
C ALA A 207 -1.22 6.43 -15.48
N LYS A 208 -1.87 7.45 -14.89
CA LYS A 208 -1.84 7.69 -13.45
C LYS A 208 -2.46 6.53 -12.66
N GLU A 209 -3.64 6.05 -13.06
CA GLU A 209 -4.29 4.88 -12.41
C GLU A 209 -3.37 3.65 -12.44
N ILE A 210 -2.73 3.38 -13.57
CA ILE A 210 -1.81 2.23 -13.71
C ILE A 210 -0.56 2.41 -12.83
N ILE A 211 0.03 3.61 -12.81
CA ILE A 211 1.23 3.89 -12.00
C ILE A 211 0.91 3.85 -10.50
N ASP A 212 -0.28 4.28 -10.07
CA ASP A 212 -0.69 4.20 -8.66
C ASP A 212 -0.80 2.75 -8.19
N VAL A 213 -1.37 1.86 -9.01
CA VAL A 213 -1.39 0.43 -8.71
C VAL A 213 0.04 -0.15 -8.68
N ILE A 214 0.91 0.23 -9.62
CA ILE A 214 2.33 -0.18 -9.59
C ILE A 214 3.02 0.29 -8.30
N LYS A 215 2.79 1.53 -7.87
CA LYS A 215 3.32 2.05 -6.60
C LYS A 215 2.81 1.25 -5.42
N ALA A 216 1.51 0.94 -5.39
CA ALA A 216 0.90 0.19 -4.31
C ALA A 216 1.47 -1.24 -4.21
N VAL A 217 1.62 -1.91 -5.35
CA VAL A 217 2.25 -3.24 -5.47
C VAL A 217 3.70 -3.24 -4.99
N GLU A 218 4.44 -2.17 -5.26
CA GLU A 218 5.82 -1.98 -4.78
C GLU A 218 5.88 -1.46 -3.32
N GLY A 219 4.75 -1.40 -2.61
CA GLY A 219 4.66 -1.03 -1.20
C GLY A 219 4.74 0.48 -0.92
N ARG A 220 4.65 1.32 -1.95
CA ARG A 220 4.64 2.79 -1.85
C ARG A 220 3.20 3.30 -1.67
N VAL A 221 2.66 3.13 -0.47
CA VAL A 221 1.27 3.47 -0.12
C VAL A 221 1.20 4.55 0.98
N MET A 222 0.13 5.35 0.95
CA MET A 222 -0.22 6.26 2.05
C MET A 222 -0.86 5.48 3.19
N LYS A 223 -0.45 5.79 4.42
CA LYS A 223 -0.85 5.06 5.64
C LYS A 223 -1.55 5.94 6.66
N CYS A 224 -1.36 7.25 6.59
CA CYS A 224 -1.86 8.18 7.58
C CYS A 224 -2.33 9.48 6.94
N VAL A 225 -3.43 10.00 7.46
CA VAL A 225 -3.91 11.36 7.21
C VAL A 225 -3.72 12.17 8.48
N VAL A 226 -3.04 13.30 8.36
CA VAL A 226 -2.94 14.33 9.40
C VAL A 226 -3.81 15.50 8.97
N CYS A 227 -4.85 15.78 9.74
CA CYS A 227 -5.79 16.86 9.45
C CYS A 227 -5.57 18.04 10.39
N ASP A 228 -5.71 19.24 9.84
CA ASP A 228 -6.11 20.41 10.63
C ASP A 228 -7.57 20.29 11.11
N LEU A 229 -8.03 21.23 11.93
CA LEU A 229 -9.41 21.26 12.45
C LEU A 229 -10.25 22.38 11.86
N ASP A 230 -9.96 23.63 12.24
CA ASP A 230 -10.75 24.80 11.84
C ASP A 230 -10.71 24.98 10.31
N ASN A 231 -11.85 25.29 9.70
CA ASN A 231 -12.07 25.35 8.25
C ASN A 231 -11.61 24.13 7.42
N THR A 232 -11.29 23.02 8.10
CA THR A 232 -10.81 21.77 7.49
C THR A 232 -11.74 20.60 7.80
N LEU A 233 -12.06 20.35 9.07
CA LEU A 233 -13.04 19.32 9.49
C LEU A 233 -14.41 19.91 9.86
N TRP A 234 -14.50 21.21 10.09
CA TRP A 234 -15.71 22.00 10.26
C TRP A 234 -15.46 23.40 9.72
N GLY A 235 -16.52 24.18 9.44
CA GLY A 235 -16.38 25.60 9.10
C GLY A 235 -16.30 26.45 10.37
N GLY A 236 -15.57 27.56 10.32
CA GLY A 236 -15.36 28.45 11.45
C GLY A 236 -14.19 28.06 12.35
N VAL A 237 -13.97 28.86 13.38
CA VAL A 237 -12.84 28.77 14.33
C VAL A 237 -13.37 28.48 15.73
N ILE A 238 -13.12 27.28 16.27
CA ILE A 238 -13.71 26.84 17.54
C ILE A 238 -13.38 27.77 18.72
N GLY A 239 -12.21 28.41 18.70
CA GLY A 239 -11.80 29.35 19.74
C GLY A 239 -12.57 30.67 19.75
N ASP A 240 -13.10 31.08 18.59
CA ASP A 240 -13.80 32.36 18.40
C ASP A 240 -15.32 32.17 18.35
N ASP A 241 -15.77 31.17 17.59
CA ASP A 241 -17.19 30.91 17.31
C ASP A 241 -17.85 30.01 18.37
N GLY A 242 -17.05 29.24 19.11
CA GLY A 242 -17.52 28.26 20.09
C GLY A 242 -18.24 27.06 19.45
N LEU A 243 -18.63 26.11 20.30
CA LEU A 243 -19.24 24.84 19.86
C LEU A 243 -20.53 25.03 19.04
N GLU A 244 -21.29 26.09 19.32
CA GLU A 244 -22.58 26.37 18.69
C GLU A 244 -22.45 27.13 17.37
N GLY A 245 -21.27 27.75 17.12
CA GLY A 245 -21.01 28.59 15.97
C GLY A 245 -20.25 27.91 14.83
N ILE A 246 -19.61 26.77 15.08
CA ILE A 246 -18.92 26.00 14.03
C ILE A 246 -19.93 25.37 13.05
N GLU A 247 -19.59 25.38 11.77
CA GLU A 247 -20.44 24.86 10.70
C GLU A 247 -20.24 23.35 10.52
N LEU A 248 -21.23 22.59 10.96
CA LEU A 248 -21.34 21.15 10.83
C LEU A 248 -22.79 20.73 10.54
N GLY A 249 -22.97 19.54 9.97
CA GLY A 249 -24.31 19.04 9.61
C GLY A 249 -24.95 19.87 8.50
N GLU A 250 -26.14 20.41 8.74
CA GLU A 250 -26.92 21.20 7.77
C GLU A 250 -26.67 22.72 7.88
N LEU A 251 -25.79 23.16 8.79
CA LEU A 251 -25.48 24.58 9.00
C LEU A 251 -24.42 25.06 8.01
N GLY A 252 -24.69 26.15 7.28
CA GLY A 252 -23.71 26.76 6.38
C GLY A 252 -23.14 25.77 5.37
N ASP A 253 -21.81 25.73 5.24
CA ASP A 253 -21.06 24.75 4.44
C ASP A 253 -20.82 23.42 5.19
N GLY A 254 -21.44 23.23 6.35
CA GLY A 254 -21.30 22.07 7.24
C GLY A 254 -21.55 20.72 6.58
N ALA A 255 -22.35 20.68 5.50
CA ALA A 255 -22.64 19.46 4.76
C ALA A 255 -21.39 18.97 3.99
N ALA A 256 -20.57 19.89 3.48
CA ALA A 256 -19.31 19.57 2.80
C ALA A 256 -18.29 18.97 3.78
N PHE A 257 -18.14 19.59 4.96
CA PHE A 257 -17.30 19.08 6.04
C PHE A 257 -17.76 17.71 6.54
N THR A 258 -19.08 17.54 6.69
CA THR A 258 -19.69 16.25 7.06
C THR A 258 -19.39 15.16 6.03
N ALA A 259 -19.45 15.48 4.74
CA ALA A 259 -19.08 14.55 3.67
C ALA A 259 -17.60 14.17 3.73
N LEU A 260 -16.70 15.15 3.97
CA LEU A 260 -15.28 14.90 4.18
C LEU A 260 -15.03 13.99 5.39
N GLN A 261 -15.66 14.27 6.53
CA GLN A 261 -15.52 13.44 7.74
C GLN A 261 -16.01 12.00 7.51
N ARG A 262 -17.13 11.80 6.79
CA ARG A 262 -17.60 10.46 6.42
C ARG A 262 -16.56 9.73 5.57
N TRP A 263 -15.95 10.40 4.60
CA TRP A 263 -14.91 9.80 3.78
C TRP A 263 -13.65 9.45 4.60
N LEU A 264 -13.20 10.35 5.50
CA LEU A 264 -12.10 10.07 6.42
C LEU A 264 -12.42 8.89 7.34
N LYS A 265 -13.67 8.77 7.81
CA LYS A 265 -14.13 7.65 8.62
C LYS A 265 -14.06 6.33 7.86
N GLU A 266 -14.44 6.32 6.58
CA GLU A 266 -14.27 5.14 5.73
C GLU A 266 -12.79 4.81 5.50
N LEU A 267 -11.92 5.81 5.31
CA LEU A 267 -10.47 5.58 5.28
C LEU A 267 -9.97 4.92 6.58
N LYS A 268 -10.45 5.38 7.73
CA LYS A 268 -10.14 4.77 9.04
C LYS A 268 -10.65 3.35 9.16
N ASN A 269 -11.89 3.09 8.73
CA ASN A 269 -12.50 1.77 8.77
C ASN A 269 -11.70 0.76 7.93
N ARG A 270 -11.09 1.20 6.83
CA ARG A 270 -10.16 0.38 6.03
C ARG A 270 -8.69 0.42 6.50
N GLY A 271 -8.40 1.02 7.66
CA GLY A 271 -7.10 0.95 8.30
C GLY A 271 -6.14 2.13 8.10
N ILE A 272 -6.59 3.23 7.49
CA ILE A 272 -5.78 4.45 7.41
C ILE A 272 -5.79 5.15 8.77
N ILE A 273 -4.61 5.54 9.23
CA ILE A 273 -4.44 6.18 10.53
C ILE A 273 -4.87 7.64 10.43
N LEU A 274 -5.83 8.08 11.24
CA LEU A 274 -6.20 9.49 11.33
C LEU A 274 -5.48 10.16 12.50
N CYS A 275 -4.91 11.33 12.25
CA CYS A 275 -4.25 12.17 13.24
C CYS A 275 -4.72 13.61 13.12
N VAL A 276 -4.63 14.36 14.22
CA VAL A 276 -4.93 15.79 14.27
C VAL A 276 -3.64 16.57 14.55
N CYS A 277 -3.42 17.64 13.78
CA CYS A 277 -2.34 18.60 13.98
C CYS A 277 -2.89 20.02 13.79
N SER A 278 -3.34 20.62 14.89
CA SER A 278 -4.09 21.89 14.85
C SER A 278 -3.48 22.98 15.73
N LYS A 279 -3.74 24.24 15.38
CA LYS A 279 -3.36 25.42 16.18
C LYS A 279 -4.51 25.88 17.06
N ASN A 280 -4.76 25.14 18.14
CA ASN A 280 -5.80 25.45 19.12
C ASN A 280 -5.34 25.13 20.54
N GLU A 281 -6.14 25.55 21.51
CA GLU A 281 -6.10 24.99 22.86
C GLU A 281 -6.68 23.56 22.84
N GLU A 282 -6.03 22.61 23.53
CA GLU A 282 -6.32 21.18 23.39
C GLU A 282 -7.73 20.82 23.86
N ALA A 283 -8.23 21.41 24.94
CA ALA A 283 -9.57 21.13 25.45
C ALA A 283 -10.65 21.68 24.51
N ALA A 284 -10.51 22.91 24.02
CA ALA A 284 -11.41 23.50 23.03
C ALA A 284 -11.44 22.67 21.73
N ALA A 285 -10.28 22.21 21.24
CA ALA A 285 -10.19 21.39 20.03
C ALA A 285 -10.88 20.03 20.15
N LYS A 286 -10.91 19.44 21.34
CA LYS A 286 -11.55 18.14 21.61
C LYS A 286 -13.06 18.25 21.82
N GLU A 287 -13.53 19.40 22.27
CA GLU A 287 -14.94 19.60 22.63
C GLU A 287 -15.93 19.25 21.50
N PRO A 288 -15.70 19.62 20.22
CA PRO A 288 -16.57 19.20 19.12
C PRO A 288 -16.67 17.68 18.94
N PHE A 289 -15.56 16.96 19.10
CA PHE A 289 -15.53 15.50 18.98
C PHE A 289 -16.34 14.81 20.08
N GLU A 290 -16.37 15.40 21.29
CA GLU A 290 -17.05 14.86 22.46
C GLU A 290 -18.54 15.23 22.52
N LYS A 291 -18.88 16.47 22.16
CA LYS A 291 -20.19 17.07 22.47
C LYS A 291 -21.02 17.42 21.24
N HIS A 292 -20.41 17.72 20.09
CA HIS A 292 -21.17 18.16 18.93
C HIS A 292 -21.94 16.96 18.31
N PRO A 293 -23.27 17.03 18.19
CA PRO A 293 -24.09 15.91 17.71
C PRO A 293 -23.76 15.56 16.26
N ASP A 294 -23.56 16.56 15.40
CA ASP A 294 -23.29 16.34 13.96
C ASP A 294 -21.83 15.99 13.63
N MET A 295 -20.94 15.94 14.63
CA MET A 295 -19.57 15.49 14.40
C MET A 295 -19.55 13.99 14.08
N VAL A 296 -19.08 13.63 12.89
CA VAL A 296 -19.07 12.23 12.41
C VAL A 296 -17.86 11.48 12.96
N LEU A 297 -16.70 12.13 12.98
CA LEU A 297 -15.49 11.61 13.61
C LEU A 297 -15.57 11.81 15.12
N ARG A 298 -15.22 10.77 15.87
CA ARG A 298 -15.13 10.85 17.33
C ARG A 298 -13.67 10.80 17.75
N LEU A 299 -13.38 11.17 19.00
CA LEU A 299 -12.01 11.04 19.54
C LEU A 299 -11.49 9.62 19.40
N GLU A 300 -12.38 8.62 19.43
CA GLU A 300 -12.09 7.20 19.20
C GLU A 300 -11.68 6.82 17.77
N ASP A 301 -11.82 7.73 16.80
CA ASP A 301 -11.31 7.56 15.44
C ASP A 301 -9.89 8.14 15.24
N ILE A 302 -9.44 9.04 16.13
CA ILE A 302 -8.15 9.75 16.00
C ILE A 302 -7.03 9.07 16.80
N SER A 303 -6.00 8.56 16.12
CA SER A 303 -4.88 7.82 16.74
C SER A 303 -3.92 8.73 17.53
N VAL A 304 -3.59 9.89 16.98
CA VAL A 304 -2.74 10.90 17.62
C VAL A 304 -3.42 12.26 17.49
N PHE A 305 -3.64 12.93 18.61
CA PHE A 305 -4.31 14.22 18.65
C PHE A 305 -3.35 15.27 19.21
N ILE A 306 -2.88 16.18 18.36
CA ILE A 306 -2.01 17.30 18.75
C ILE A 306 -2.71 18.61 18.41
N ALA A 307 -3.08 19.35 19.44
CA ALA A 307 -3.59 20.71 19.33
C ALA A 307 -2.78 21.60 20.28
N ASN A 308 -1.97 22.48 19.71
CA ASN A 308 -1.15 23.45 20.45
C ASN A 308 -0.66 24.57 19.52
N TRP A 309 0.01 25.57 20.06
CA TRP A 309 0.53 26.71 19.30
C TRP A 309 1.94 26.52 18.73
N GLN A 310 2.47 25.29 18.75
CA GLN A 310 3.76 24.98 18.12
C GLN A 310 3.60 24.90 16.59
N ASP A 311 4.73 24.93 15.90
CA ASP A 311 4.78 24.77 14.45
C ASP A 311 4.25 23.39 14.01
N LYS A 312 3.42 23.36 12.96
CA LYS A 312 2.78 22.12 12.48
C LYS A 312 3.80 21.11 11.95
N ALA A 313 4.93 21.53 11.37
CA ALA A 313 5.95 20.60 10.93
C ALA A 313 6.62 19.89 12.12
N ALA A 314 6.85 20.59 13.23
CA ALA A 314 7.36 19.95 14.46
C ALA A 314 6.36 18.92 15.02
N ASN A 315 5.07 19.28 15.07
CA ASN A 315 4.00 18.38 15.51
C ASN A 315 3.84 17.16 14.58
N ILE A 316 3.93 17.34 13.27
CA ILE A 316 3.90 16.24 12.28
C ILE A 316 5.08 15.29 12.47
N ARG A 317 6.29 15.80 12.77
CA ARG A 317 7.45 14.94 13.10
C ARG A 317 7.22 14.15 14.38
N LEU A 318 6.55 14.73 15.38
CA LEU A 318 6.16 14.00 16.58
C LEU A 318 5.13 12.90 16.26
N ILE A 319 4.09 13.20 15.47
CA ILE A 319 3.11 12.22 14.99
C ILE A 319 3.82 11.08 14.26
N GLN A 320 4.69 11.39 13.29
CA GLN A 320 5.44 10.41 12.53
C GLN A 320 6.29 9.51 13.43
N LYS A 321 6.97 10.09 14.43
CA LYS A 321 7.77 9.33 15.41
C LYS A 321 6.90 8.42 16.28
N THR A 322 5.74 8.89 16.72
CA THR A 322 4.80 8.09 17.51
C THR A 322 4.24 6.91 16.72
N LEU A 323 3.89 7.14 15.45
CA LEU A 323 3.31 6.11 14.59
C LEU A 323 4.36 5.14 14.03
N ASP A 324 5.62 5.57 14.00
CA ASP A 324 6.76 4.82 13.49
C ASP A 324 6.58 4.36 12.03
N ILE A 325 6.11 5.30 11.20
CA ILE A 325 5.90 5.12 9.75
C ILE A 325 6.75 6.11 8.95
N GLY A 326 6.97 5.85 7.67
CA GLY A 326 7.73 6.75 6.81
C GLY A 326 6.98 8.07 6.58
N MET A 327 7.71 9.19 6.57
CA MET A 327 7.13 10.51 6.27
C MET A 327 6.50 10.55 4.86
N ASP A 328 7.06 9.79 3.92
CA ASP A 328 6.56 9.54 2.56
C ASP A 328 5.24 8.76 2.49
N SER A 329 4.66 8.39 3.65
CA SER A 329 3.36 7.73 3.77
C SER A 329 2.31 8.54 4.53
N LEU A 330 2.60 9.80 4.83
CA LEU A 330 1.67 10.74 5.46
C LEU A 330 1.09 11.69 4.40
N VAL A 331 -0.21 11.96 4.54
CA VAL A 331 -0.93 13.01 3.83
C VAL A 331 -1.31 14.09 4.84
N PHE A 332 -0.99 15.34 4.55
CA PHE A 332 -1.38 16.50 5.35
C PHE A 332 -2.47 17.29 4.64
N ILE A 333 -3.58 17.53 5.35
CA ILE A 333 -4.77 18.24 4.88
C ILE A 333 -5.02 19.44 5.79
N ASP A 334 -5.04 20.63 5.20
CA ASP A 334 -5.13 21.92 5.91
C ASP A 334 -5.67 22.96 4.91
N ASP A 335 -6.64 23.78 5.32
CA ASP A 335 -7.24 24.83 4.49
C ASP A 335 -6.31 26.04 4.30
N ASN A 336 -5.37 26.25 5.22
CA ASN A 336 -4.50 27.41 5.24
C ASN A 336 -3.30 27.23 4.30
N PRO A 337 -3.19 28.00 3.21
CA PRO A 337 -2.08 27.89 2.26
C PRO A 337 -0.71 28.17 2.88
N PHE A 338 -0.64 28.98 3.94
CA PHE A 338 0.61 29.27 4.63
C PHE A 338 1.13 28.03 5.39
N GLU A 339 0.26 27.36 6.15
CA GLU A 339 0.63 26.14 6.87
C GLU A 339 1.02 25.02 5.89
N ARG A 340 0.29 24.90 4.78
CA ARG A 340 0.62 23.96 3.69
C ARG A 340 2.02 24.19 3.14
N GLU A 341 2.37 25.42 2.80
CA GLU A 341 3.69 25.73 2.22
C GLU A 341 4.82 25.60 3.24
N ALA A 342 4.57 25.97 4.50
CA ALA A 342 5.52 25.79 5.59
C ALA A 342 5.84 24.29 5.81
N VAL A 343 4.82 23.44 5.89
CA VAL A 343 5.00 21.99 6.01
C VAL A 343 5.72 21.43 4.78
N ARG A 344 5.34 21.84 3.57
CA ARG A 344 5.98 21.40 2.32
C ARG A 344 7.46 21.75 2.26
N SER A 345 7.83 22.94 2.70
CA SER A 345 9.21 23.41 2.71
C SER A 345 10.06 22.72 3.79
N LEU A 346 9.48 22.48 4.97
CA LEU A 346 10.19 21.90 6.11
C LEU A 346 10.22 20.37 6.10
N ILE A 347 9.29 19.73 5.39
CA ILE A 347 9.15 18.26 5.28
C ILE A 347 8.90 17.90 3.80
N PRO A 348 9.91 17.90 2.93
CA PRO A 348 9.72 17.65 1.50
C PRO A 348 9.15 16.26 1.16
N GLU A 349 9.25 15.29 2.08
CA GLU A 349 8.77 13.92 1.88
C GLU A 349 7.26 13.76 2.10
N ILE A 350 6.61 14.66 2.84
CA ILE A 350 5.17 14.53 3.14
C ILE A 350 4.31 14.94 1.95
N CYS A 351 3.20 14.24 1.74
CA CYS A 351 2.22 14.65 0.74
C CYS A 351 1.33 15.77 1.32
N VAL A 352 1.51 17.00 0.86
CA VAL A 352 0.64 18.14 1.23
C VAL A 352 -0.37 18.37 0.13
N THR A 353 -1.67 18.31 0.44
CA THR A 353 -2.73 18.51 -0.55
C THR A 353 -3.04 19.99 -0.76
N ASP A 354 -3.09 20.44 -2.01
CA ASP A 354 -3.55 21.81 -2.34
C ASP A 354 -5.09 21.88 -2.29
N LEU A 355 -5.69 21.93 -1.10
CA LEU A 355 -7.14 22.07 -0.99
C LEU A 355 -7.62 23.32 -1.75
N PRO A 356 -8.76 23.24 -2.48
CA PRO A 356 -9.37 24.40 -3.12
C PRO A 356 -9.86 25.39 -2.06
N GLU A 357 -10.33 26.57 -2.48
CA GLU A 357 -10.83 27.58 -1.53
C GLU A 357 -12.23 27.26 -1.01
N ASP A 358 -13.06 26.60 -1.83
CA ASP A 358 -14.44 26.24 -1.47
C ASP A 358 -14.47 24.84 -0.80
N PRO A 359 -14.98 24.72 0.45
CA PRO A 359 -15.16 23.44 1.14
C PRO A 359 -15.95 22.39 0.34
N ALA A 360 -16.91 22.81 -0.49
CA ALA A 360 -17.69 21.91 -1.33
C ALA A 360 -16.81 21.16 -2.36
N GLU A 361 -15.66 21.73 -2.73
CA GLU A 361 -14.72 21.13 -3.66
C GLU A 361 -13.65 20.25 -2.99
N TYR A 362 -13.53 20.27 -1.65
CA TYR A 362 -12.48 19.53 -0.92
C TYR A 362 -12.53 18.03 -1.21
N LEU A 363 -13.68 17.41 -1.02
CA LEU A 363 -13.83 15.96 -1.19
C LEU A 363 -13.67 15.52 -2.66
N PRO A 364 -14.35 16.14 -3.64
CA PRO A 364 -14.10 15.84 -5.06
C PRO A 364 -12.63 15.98 -5.45
N TYR A 365 -11.96 17.02 -4.96
CA TYR A 365 -10.54 17.22 -5.19
C TYR A 365 -9.70 16.08 -4.60
N LEU A 366 -9.86 15.75 -3.32
CA LEU A 366 -9.11 14.69 -2.65
C LEU A 366 -9.34 13.32 -3.29
N GLN A 367 -10.58 13.00 -3.67
CA GLN A 367 -10.92 11.78 -4.40
C GLN A 367 -10.25 11.75 -5.79
N SER A 368 -10.08 12.91 -6.42
CA SER A 368 -9.45 12.98 -7.74
C SER A 368 -7.96 12.61 -7.75
N LEU A 369 -7.29 12.72 -6.60
CA LEU A 369 -5.85 12.48 -6.44
C LEU A 369 -5.48 11.00 -6.29
N ASN A 370 -6.46 10.13 -5.99
CA ASN A 370 -6.26 8.70 -5.69
C ASN A 370 -5.10 8.41 -4.71
N LEU A 371 -5.04 9.15 -3.60
CA LEU A 371 -3.89 9.10 -2.67
C LEU A 371 -3.74 7.77 -1.92
N PHE A 372 -4.84 7.04 -1.73
CA PHE A 372 -4.89 5.85 -0.87
C PHE A 372 -5.03 4.55 -1.67
N GLU A 373 -4.45 4.50 -2.86
CA GLU A 373 -4.35 3.26 -3.63
C GLU A 373 -3.64 2.16 -2.81
N THR A 374 -4.12 0.93 -2.88
CA THR A 374 -3.56 -0.19 -2.09
C THR A 374 -3.57 -1.50 -2.86
N ALA A 375 -2.57 -2.35 -2.62
CA ALA A 375 -2.46 -3.68 -3.21
C ALA A 375 -3.01 -4.79 -2.29
N SER A 376 -3.39 -4.46 -1.05
CA SER A 376 -3.92 -5.44 -0.11
C SER A 376 -4.85 -4.80 0.91
N PHE A 377 -5.82 -5.56 1.39
CA PHE A 377 -6.71 -5.22 2.49
C PHE A 377 -6.64 -6.33 3.54
N SER A 378 -6.51 -5.96 4.82
CA SER A 378 -6.59 -6.92 5.94
C SER A 378 -7.52 -6.38 7.02
N GLU A 379 -8.43 -7.21 7.52
CA GLU A 379 -9.41 -6.82 8.55
C GLU A 379 -8.73 -6.36 9.87
N GLU A 380 -7.51 -6.82 10.13
CA GLU A 380 -6.71 -6.41 11.29
C GLU A 380 -6.28 -4.93 11.28
N ASP A 381 -6.29 -4.25 10.13
CA ASP A 381 -5.89 -2.84 10.08
C ASP A 381 -6.90 -1.95 10.86
N SER A 382 -8.14 -2.41 11.09
CA SER A 382 -9.16 -1.71 11.88
C SER A 382 -8.84 -1.57 13.38
N LYS A 383 -8.06 -2.50 13.96
CA LYS A 383 -7.74 -2.54 15.41
C LYS A 383 -6.53 -1.71 15.83
N ARG A 384 -5.84 -1.06 14.88
CA ARG A 384 -4.57 -0.36 15.14
C ARG A 384 -4.73 0.98 15.85
N THR A 385 -5.90 1.60 15.75
CA THR A 385 -6.17 2.92 16.34
C THR A 385 -5.95 2.93 17.85
N GLU A 386 -6.41 1.89 18.57
CA GLU A 386 -6.22 1.77 20.02
C GLU A 386 -4.75 1.55 20.41
N GLN A 387 -4.02 0.74 19.64
CA GLN A 387 -2.59 0.49 19.85
C GLN A 387 -1.77 1.79 19.75
N TYR A 388 -2.05 2.63 18.75
CA TYR A 388 -1.35 3.90 18.57
C TYR A 388 -1.66 4.93 19.65
N ARG A 389 -2.90 4.97 20.17
CA ARG A 389 -3.23 5.83 21.31
C ARG A 389 -2.45 5.45 22.57
N ALA A 390 -2.35 4.15 22.84
CA ALA A 390 -1.56 3.65 23.96
C ALA A 390 -0.08 4.04 23.79
N GLU A 391 0.48 3.88 22.59
CA GLU A 391 1.87 4.26 22.31
C GLU A 391 2.10 5.78 22.43
N PHE A 392 1.17 6.63 22.00
CA PHE A 392 1.26 8.08 22.19
C PHE A 392 1.31 8.47 23.67
N GLY A 393 0.46 7.85 24.49
CA GLY A 393 0.50 8.02 25.95
C GLY A 393 1.86 7.63 26.54
N ARG A 394 2.47 6.55 26.02
CA ARG A 394 3.81 6.08 26.44
C ARG A 394 4.92 7.03 26.02
N VAL A 395 4.92 7.55 24.79
CA VAL A 395 5.92 8.53 24.33
C VAL A 395 5.89 9.78 25.22
N ARG A 396 4.68 10.27 25.56
CA ARG A 396 4.49 11.40 26.49
C ARG A 396 4.96 11.08 27.91
N GLN A 397 4.82 9.84 28.36
CA GLN A 397 5.33 9.39 29.66
C GLN A 397 6.83 9.11 29.67
N GLN A 398 7.42 8.69 28.54
CA GLN A 398 8.85 8.45 28.43
C GLN A 398 9.65 9.75 28.60
N GLU A 399 9.08 10.89 28.23
CA GLU A 399 9.62 12.21 28.56
C GLU A 399 9.62 12.54 30.07
N LEU A 400 8.85 11.80 30.88
CA LEU A 400 8.76 11.98 32.35
C LEU A 400 9.74 11.09 33.15
N PHE A 401 10.38 10.08 32.55
CA PHE A 401 11.27 9.14 33.27
C PHE A 401 12.77 9.40 33.03
N SER A 402 13.56 9.26 34.09
CA SER A 402 15.00 9.60 34.10
C SER A 402 15.96 8.45 33.72
N SER A 403 15.50 7.19 33.59
CA SER A 403 16.35 6.08 33.09
C SER A 403 15.58 4.99 32.32
N TYR A 404 16.20 4.51 31.23
CA TYR A 404 15.62 3.56 30.27
C TYR A 404 15.43 2.13 30.83
N GLU A 405 16.33 1.68 31.71
CA GLU A 405 16.26 0.32 32.27
C GLU A 405 15.06 0.14 33.21
N HIS A 406 14.72 1.17 33.99
CA HIS A 406 13.55 1.16 34.87
C HIS A 406 12.24 1.12 34.06
N TYR A 407 12.20 1.81 32.93
CA TYR A 407 11.07 1.77 32.01
C TYR A 407 10.83 0.35 31.45
N LEU A 408 11.86 -0.32 30.92
CA LEU A 408 11.71 -1.67 30.34
C LEU A 408 11.24 -2.71 31.36
N LYS A 409 11.69 -2.63 32.62
CA LYS A 409 11.22 -3.52 33.69
C LYS A 409 9.74 -3.32 34.02
N SER A 410 9.24 -2.08 33.94
CA SER A 410 7.85 -1.77 34.26
C SER A 410 6.83 -2.29 33.23
N LEU A 411 7.29 -2.63 32.02
CA LEU A 411 6.43 -3.13 30.93
C LEU A 411 5.95 -4.58 31.16
N GLU A 412 6.67 -5.38 31.96
CA GLU A 412 6.38 -6.81 32.22
C GLU A 412 6.13 -7.63 30.93
N MET A 413 7.06 -7.50 29.97
CA MET A 413 6.93 -8.08 28.63
C MET A 413 6.97 -9.61 28.60
N THR A 414 6.09 -10.21 27.80
CA THR A 414 6.02 -11.65 27.52
C THR A 414 5.98 -11.90 26.01
N ALA A 415 6.83 -12.79 25.50
CA ALA A 415 6.92 -13.11 24.07
C ALA A 415 6.73 -14.60 23.79
N GLU A 416 6.25 -14.92 22.60
CA GLU A 416 6.11 -16.28 22.07
C GLU A 416 7.01 -16.44 20.84
N ALA A 417 7.55 -17.64 20.64
CA ALA A 417 8.41 -17.97 19.51
C ALA A 417 8.07 -19.38 18.98
N GLU A 418 7.31 -19.44 17.89
CA GLU A 418 6.71 -20.69 17.38
C GLU A 418 6.94 -20.86 15.86
N PRO A 419 6.87 -22.09 15.33
CA PRO A 419 6.93 -22.35 13.90
C PRO A 419 5.79 -21.69 13.13
N PHE A 420 5.99 -21.38 11.84
CA PHE A 420 4.89 -20.83 11.04
C PHE A 420 3.69 -21.79 11.03
N SER A 421 2.50 -21.23 11.24
CA SER A 421 1.23 -21.94 11.13
C SER A 421 0.37 -21.30 10.06
N SER A 422 -0.53 -22.08 9.46
CA SER A 422 -1.43 -21.61 8.39
C SER A 422 -2.25 -20.39 8.81
N PHE A 423 -2.58 -20.28 10.10
CA PHE A 423 -3.24 -19.11 10.68
C PHE A 423 -2.45 -17.81 10.48
N TRP A 424 -1.12 -17.87 10.56
CA TRP A 424 -0.26 -16.69 10.47
C TRP A 424 0.28 -16.39 9.06
N PHE A 425 0.09 -17.27 8.05
CA PHE A 425 0.67 -17.08 6.71
C PHE A 425 0.33 -15.72 6.08
N PRO A 426 -0.94 -15.26 6.06
CA PRO A 426 -1.27 -13.95 5.49
C PRO A 426 -0.54 -12.81 6.20
N ARG A 427 -0.41 -12.91 7.54
CA ARG A 427 0.22 -11.88 8.37
C ARG A 427 1.73 -11.83 8.22
N ILE A 428 2.36 -12.99 8.10
CA ILE A 428 3.79 -13.13 7.83
C ILE A 428 4.10 -12.50 6.46
N ALA A 429 3.34 -12.86 5.43
CA ALA A 429 3.48 -12.26 4.09
C ALA A 429 3.32 -10.73 4.14
N GLN A 430 2.28 -10.22 4.81
CA GLN A 430 2.05 -8.79 4.98
C GLN A 430 3.23 -8.08 5.69
N LEU A 431 3.77 -8.68 6.77
CA LEU A 431 4.90 -8.11 7.49
C LEU A 431 6.16 -8.07 6.61
N THR A 432 6.38 -9.12 5.81
CA THR A 432 7.50 -9.15 4.85
C THR A 432 7.37 -8.07 3.79
N GLN A 433 6.16 -7.68 3.38
CA GLN A 433 5.92 -6.62 2.38
C GLN A 433 6.06 -5.21 2.97
N ARG A 434 5.69 -5.02 4.23
CA ARG A 434 5.63 -3.68 4.87
C ARG A 434 6.91 -3.27 5.60
N SER A 435 7.69 -4.23 6.13
CA SER A 435 8.89 -3.91 6.91
C SER A 435 10.08 -3.52 6.01
N ASN A 436 10.49 -2.27 6.10
CA ASN A 436 11.58 -1.69 5.29
C ASN A 436 12.77 -1.21 6.13
N GLN A 437 12.55 -0.83 7.38
CA GLN A 437 13.59 -0.24 8.23
C GLN A 437 14.33 -1.31 9.03
N PHE A 438 13.61 -2.31 9.54
CA PHE A 438 14.17 -3.49 10.19
C PHE A 438 13.95 -4.73 9.33
N ASN A 439 14.64 -4.75 8.19
CA ASN A 439 14.71 -5.90 7.31
C ASN A 439 16.15 -5.99 6.76
N LEU A 440 16.81 -7.12 7.03
CA LEU A 440 18.24 -7.28 6.79
C LEU A 440 18.57 -7.61 5.33
N ARG A 441 17.70 -8.30 4.60
CA ARG A 441 17.93 -8.71 3.19
C ARG A 441 16.91 -8.17 2.20
N THR A 442 15.82 -7.60 2.69
CA THR A 442 14.69 -7.01 1.94
C THR A 442 13.98 -7.98 1.00
N VAL A 443 13.97 -9.28 1.34
CA VAL A 443 13.25 -10.29 0.56
C VAL A 443 11.75 -10.19 0.87
N ARG A 444 10.93 -10.27 -0.18
CA ARG A 444 9.47 -10.14 -0.10
C ARG A 444 8.82 -11.47 -0.44
N TYR A 445 7.85 -11.88 0.37
CA TYR A 445 7.17 -13.15 0.20
C TYR A 445 5.67 -12.92 -0.03
N THR A 446 5.11 -13.71 -0.94
CA THR A 446 3.67 -13.90 -1.04
C THR A 446 3.20 -14.92 -0.01
N GLU A 447 1.91 -15.00 0.24
CA GLU A 447 1.33 -16.01 1.14
C GLU A 447 1.67 -17.44 0.66
N ALA A 448 1.64 -17.68 -0.66
CA ALA A 448 2.02 -18.95 -1.24
C ALA A 448 3.51 -19.29 -1.03
N ASP A 449 4.40 -18.29 -1.02
CA ASP A 449 5.81 -18.52 -0.69
C ASP A 449 5.99 -18.90 0.78
N ILE A 450 5.28 -18.23 1.69
CA ILE A 450 5.31 -18.53 3.13
C ILE A 450 4.80 -19.94 3.41
N ALA A 451 3.70 -20.36 2.76
CA ALA A 451 3.17 -21.71 2.89
C ALA A 451 4.19 -22.77 2.44
N ARG A 452 4.84 -22.56 1.27
CA ARG A 452 5.88 -23.46 0.77
C ARG A 452 7.09 -23.55 1.71
N LEU A 453 7.54 -22.42 2.26
CA LEU A 453 8.66 -22.37 3.19
C LEU A 453 8.36 -23.04 4.52
N ALA A 454 7.11 -22.98 5.00
CA ALA A 454 6.68 -23.65 6.22
C ALA A 454 6.66 -25.19 6.08
N GLU A 455 6.44 -25.70 4.86
CA GLU A 455 6.40 -27.14 4.57
C GLU A 455 7.77 -27.72 4.13
N ASP A 456 8.72 -26.88 3.77
CA ASP A 456 10.04 -27.29 3.28
C ASP A 456 10.99 -27.66 4.44
N GLU A 457 11.37 -28.93 4.52
CA GLU A 457 12.29 -29.45 5.54
C GLU A 457 13.69 -28.82 5.49
N GLY A 458 14.05 -28.16 4.38
CA GLY A 458 15.27 -27.37 4.23
C GLY A 458 15.28 -26.10 5.07
N TYR A 459 14.14 -25.67 5.61
CA TYR A 459 14.01 -24.45 6.39
C TYR A 459 13.58 -24.70 7.85
N VAL A 460 13.86 -23.71 8.69
CA VAL A 460 13.28 -23.56 10.03
C VAL A 460 12.68 -22.17 10.09
N THR A 461 11.37 -22.11 10.21
CA THR A 461 10.61 -20.85 10.24
C THR A 461 10.20 -20.55 11.67
N LEU A 462 10.34 -19.30 12.11
CA LEU A 462 9.88 -18.84 13.43
C LEU A 462 9.14 -17.52 13.28
N TYR A 463 7.95 -17.43 13.87
CA TYR A 463 7.27 -16.16 14.11
C TYR A 463 7.34 -15.81 15.59
N PHE A 464 7.28 -14.51 15.88
CA PHE A 464 7.32 -14.01 17.25
C PHE A 464 6.13 -13.11 17.53
N THR A 465 5.55 -13.26 18.73
CA THR A 465 4.55 -12.33 19.28
C THR A 465 5.05 -11.67 20.54
N LEU A 466 4.46 -10.53 20.92
CA LEU A 466 4.81 -9.81 22.15
C LEU A 466 3.55 -9.28 22.82
N LYS A 467 3.52 -9.34 24.16
CA LYS A 467 2.52 -8.73 25.04
C LYS A 467 3.22 -7.95 26.15
N ASP A 468 2.62 -6.87 26.62
CA ASP A 468 3.06 -6.13 27.82
C ASP A 468 1.84 -5.66 28.65
N ASN A 469 2.08 -4.99 29.78
CA ASN A 469 1.03 -4.52 30.69
C ASN A 469 0.02 -3.52 30.08
N PHE A 470 0.31 -2.99 28.90
CA PHE A 470 -0.49 -1.98 28.23
C PHE A 470 -1.17 -2.52 26.96
N GLY A 471 -0.81 -3.71 26.47
CA GLY A 471 -1.48 -4.32 25.33
C GLY A 471 -0.74 -5.47 24.64
N ASP A 472 -1.44 -6.07 23.67
CA ASP A 472 -0.94 -7.13 22.80
C ASP A 472 -0.48 -6.56 21.45
N TYR A 473 0.74 -6.87 21.05
CA TYR A 473 1.30 -6.44 19.78
C TYR A 473 1.00 -7.44 18.66
N GLY A 474 0.59 -8.67 18.97
CA GLY A 474 0.42 -9.74 18.00
C GLY A 474 1.75 -10.12 17.35
N LEU A 475 1.73 -10.54 16.08
CA LEU A 475 2.95 -10.93 15.35
C LEU A 475 3.87 -9.73 15.08
N ILE A 476 5.07 -9.75 15.63
CA ILE A 476 6.04 -8.64 15.59
C ILE A 476 7.33 -8.97 14.85
N ALA A 477 7.72 -10.23 14.72
CA ALA A 477 8.92 -10.59 13.97
C ALA A 477 8.77 -11.91 13.23
N VAL A 478 9.57 -12.04 12.19
CA VAL A 478 9.67 -13.23 11.34
C VAL A 478 11.14 -13.54 11.13
N VAL A 479 11.49 -14.81 11.33
CA VAL A 479 12.81 -15.35 11.04
C VAL A 479 12.67 -16.60 10.17
N ILE A 480 13.40 -16.63 9.06
CA ILE A 480 13.51 -17.78 8.17
C ILE A 480 14.97 -18.23 8.17
N LEU A 481 15.21 -19.46 8.58
CA LEU A 481 16.53 -20.06 8.70
C LEU A 481 16.66 -21.17 7.65
N GLU A 482 17.68 -21.12 6.82
CA GLU A 482 17.98 -22.14 5.81
C GLU A 482 19.04 -23.10 6.34
N LYS A 483 18.75 -24.40 6.31
CA LYS A 483 19.69 -25.45 6.72
C LYS A 483 20.75 -25.65 5.64
N GLN A 484 22.01 -25.43 6.01
CA GLN A 484 23.18 -25.77 5.20
C GLN A 484 24.02 -26.81 5.96
N ALA A 485 25.01 -27.43 5.30
CA ALA A 485 25.71 -28.63 5.82
C ALA A 485 26.07 -28.61 7.33
N ASP A 486 26.80 -27.60 7.80
CA ASP A 486 27.19 -27.42 9.22
C ASP A 486 26.72 -26.05 9.79
N ASN A 487 25.88 -25.34 9.04
CA ASN A 487 25.56 -23.94 9.26
C ASN A 487 24.06 -23.69 9.09
N LEU A 488 23.52 -22.82 9.92
CA LEU A 488 22.17 -22.30 9.76
C LEU A 488 22.26 -20.86 9.21
N PHE A 489 21.76 -20.63 8.00
CA PHE A 489 21.81 -19.31 7.39
C PHE A 489 20.51 -18.54 7.69
N ILE A 490 20.62 -17.32 8.19
CA ILE A 490 19.48 -16.43 8.40
C ILE A 490 19.07 -15.88 7.04
N HIS A 491 18.18 -16.62 6.37
CA HIS A 491 17.67 -16.27 5.06
C HIS A 491 16.77 -15.03 5.12
N GLU A 492 16.00 -14.85 6.19
CA GLU A 492 15.30 -13.58 6.41
C GLU A 492 15.17 -13.32 7.90
N TRP A 493 15.37 -12.06 8.30
CA TRP A 493 15.05 -11.61 9.64
C TRP A 493 14.53 -10.18 9.54
N LEU A 494 13.26 -10.05 9.88
CA LEU A 494 12.56 -8.78 9.90
C LEU A 494 11.73 -8.64 11.16
N MET A 495 11.57 -7.38 11.57
CA MET A 495 10.80 -7.01 12.74
C MET A 495 9.89 -5.83 12.42
N SER A 496 8.83 -5.72 13.19
CA SER A 496 7.98 -4.55 13.25
C SER A 496 8.68 -3.46 14.07
N CYS A 497 8.67 -2.23 13.58
CA CYS A 497 9.39 -1.13 14.22
C CYS A 497 8.86 -0.80 15.65
N ARG A 498 7.59 -1.16 15.94
CA ARG A 498 6.91 -0.95 17.24
C ARG A 498 7.53 -1.66 18.46
N VAL A 499 8.43 -2.62 18.25
CA VAL A 499 9.07 -3.38 19.35
C VAL A 499 10.58 -3.15 19.44
N LEU A 500 11.13 -2.22 18.65
CA LEU A 500 12.57 -2.00 18.59
C LEU A 500 13.12 -1.38 19.87
N LYS A 501 14.36 -1.74 20.19
CA LYS A 501 15.10 -1.37 21.40
C LYS A 501 14.48 -1.87 22.70
N ARG A 502 13.44 -2.72 22.64
CA ARG A 502 12.79 -3.27 23.84
C ARG A 502 13.46 -4.55 24.37
N GLY A 503 14.61 -4.91 23.82
CA GLY A 503 15.29 -6.17 24.12
C GLY A 503 14.84 -7.32 23.22
N MET A 504 13.99 -7.05 22.20
CA MET A 504 13.47 -8.08 21.29
C MET A 504 14.54 -8.54 20.30
N GLU A 505 15.42 -7.64 19.89
CA GLU A 505 16.57 -7.97 19.04
C GLU A 505 17.46 -9.01 19.70
N GLU A 506 17.80 -8.78 20.97
CA GLU A 506 18.55 -9.68 21.84
C GLU A 506 17.80 -11.00 22.06
N PHE A 507 16.51 -10.95 22.38
CA PHE A 507 15.69 -12.14 22.60
C PHE A 507 15.61 -13.04 21.37
N ILE A 508 15.40 -12.45 20.17
CA ILE A 508 15.32 -13.21 18.92
C ILE A 508 16.68 -13.80 18.56
N ALA A 509 17.77 -13.06 18.75
CA ALA A 509 19.12 -13.59 18.52
C ALA A 509 19.42 -14.79 19.42
N ASP A 510 19.06 -14.70 20.70
CA ASP A 510 19.19 -15.79 21.66
C ASP A 510 18.38 -17.02 21.22
N LYS A 511 17.14 -16.81 20.75
CA LYS A 511 16.28 -17.88 20.25
C LYS A 511 16.83 -18.54 18.98
N ILE A 512 17.35 -17.76 18.03
CA ILE A 512 17.98 -18.31 16.81
C ILE A 512 19.13 -19.24 17.18
N LEU A 513 19.97 -18.80 18.11
CA LEU A 513 21.16 -19.57 18.51
C LEU A 513 20.81 -20.78 19.37
N SER A 514 19.78 -20.69 20.23
CA SER A 514 19.27 -21.85 20.95
C SER A 514 18.65 -22.88 20.01
N THR A 515 17.86 -22.45 19.02
CA THR A 515 17.30 -23.33 17.99
C THR A 515 18.39 -23.99 17.15
N ALA A 516 19.45 -23.26 16.79
CA ALA A 516 20.61 -23.83 16.10
C ALA A 516 21.32 -24.90 16.96
N ALA A 517 21.44 -24.67 18.28
CA ALA A 517 22.01 -25.63 19.22
C ALA A 517 21.16 -26.91 19.34
N GLU A 518 19.84 -26.76 19.46
CA GLU A 518 18.86 -27.86 19.56
C GLU A 518 18.88 -28.75 18.31
N LEU A 519 19.06 -28.15 17.13
CA LEU A 519 19.15 -28.85 15.85
C LEU A 519 20.56 -29.36 15.51
N GLY A 520 21.56 -29.11 16.37
CA GLY A 520 22.92 -29.61 16.23
C GLY A 520 23.82 -28.84 15.26
N PHE A 521 23.45 -27.63 14.85
CA PHE A 521 24.30 -26.77 14.02
C PHE A 521 25.40 -26.11 14.84
N LYS A 522 26.58 -25.90 14.23
CA LYS A 522 27.74 -25.34 14.93
C LYS A 522 27.82 -23.83 14.80
N THR A 523 27.39 -23.30 13.65
CA THR A 523 27.44 -21.87 13.35
C THR A 523 26.12 -21.35 12.81
N VAL A 524 25.84 -20.09 13.09
CA VAL A 524 24.78 -19.33 12.44
C VAL A 524 25.42 -18.22 11.64
N THR A 525 24.97 -18.02 10.41
CA THR A 525 25.43 -16.91 9.56
C THR A 525 24.26 -16.05 9.13
N GLY A 526 24.49 -14.75 9.02
CA GLY A 526 23.51 -13.78 8.55
C GLY A 526 24.11 -12.86 7.50
N GLU A 527 23.25 -12.22 6.72
CA GLU A 527 23.63 -11.29 5.68
C GLU A 527 22.89 -9.97 5.87
N TYR A 528 23.62 -8.86 5.76
CA TYR A 528 23.06 -7.52 5.70
C TYR A 528 23.25 -6.94 4.29
N ILE A 529 22.14 -6.64 3.63
CA ILE A 529 22.12 -5.98 2.32
C ILE A 529 21.73 -4.50 2.52
N PRO A 530 22.65 -3.55 2.35
CA PRO A 530 22.39 -2.15 2.65
C PRO A 530 21.41 -1.53 1.65
N THR A 531 20.43 -0.81 2.18
CA THR A 531 19.49 0.02 1.41
C THR A 531 19.38 1.41 2.04
N LYS A 532 18.76 2.36 1.33
CA LYS A 532 18.49 3.70 1.88
C LYS A 532 17.59 3.68 3.12
N LYS A 533 16.76 2.63 3.28
CA LYS A 533 15.72 2.57 4.32
C LYS A 533 16.11 1.71 5.54
N ASN A 534 17.07 0.77 5.42
CA ASN A 534 17.45 -0.16 6.51
C ASN A 534 18.77 0.18 7.21
N ALA A 535 19.25 1.42 7.12
CA ALA A 535 20.50 1.86 7.73
C ALA A 535 20.54 1.63 9.26
N MET A 536 19.38 1.57 9.92
CA MET A 536 19.29 1.39 11.37
C MET A 536 19.80 0.02 11.85
N VAL A 537 19.76 -1.01 11.00
CA VAL A 537 20.20 -2.38 11.33
C VAL A 537 21.62 -2.69 10.86
N ALA A 538 22.34 -1.72 10.29
CA ALA A 538 23.68 -1.93 9.72
C ALA A 538 24.69 -2.52 10.71
N GLN A 539 24.52 -2.26 12.01
CA GLN A 539 25.39 -2.76 13.09
C GLN A 539 24.69 -3.80 13.97
N LEU A 540 23.52 -4.31 13.57
CA LEU A 540 22.72 -5.19 14.40
C LEU A 540 23.47 -6.48 14.76
N TYR A 541 24.01 -7.17 13.76
CA TYR A 541 24.73 -8.43 13.96
C TYR A 541 25.93 -8.28 14.90
N GLU A 542 26.74 -7.24 14.73
CA GLU A 542 27.89 -6.98 15.61
C GLU A 542 27.47 -6.70 17.05
N LYS A 543 26.39 -5.93 17.25
CA LYS A 543 25.85 -5.64 18.59
C LYS A 543 25.35 -6.90 19.30
N LEU A 544 24.88 -7.89 18.53
CA LEU A 544 24.40 -9.18 19.02
C LEU A 544 25.50 -10.24 19.10
N GLY A 545 26.77 -9.85 18.94
CA GLY A 545 27.92 -10.74 19.11
C GLY A 545 28.31 -11.57 17.89
N PHE A 546 27.74 -11.29 16.70
CA PHE A 546 28.21 -11.92 15.46
C PHE A 546 29.49 -11.24 14.97
N SER A 547 30.45 -12.03 14.49
CA SER A 547 31.71 -11.55 13.92
C SER A 547 31.58 -11.34 12.41
N PRO A 548 32.08 -10.22 11.85
CA PRO A 548 32.03 -9.97 10.41
C PRO A 548 32.96 -10.94 9.65
N LEU A 549 32.46 -11.46 8.52
CA LEU A 549 33.23 -12.29 7.57
C LEU A 549 33.63 -11.53 6.29
N GLY A 550 33.09 -10.32 6.09
CA GLY A 550 33.24 -9.53 4.86
C GLY A 550 32.06 -9.70 3.90
N GLY A 551 31.89 -8.77 2.96
CA GLY A 551 30.82 -8.82 1.96
C GLY A 551 29.40 -8.71 2.51
N GLY A 552 29.22 -8.14 3.71
CA GLY A 552 27.91 -8.06 4.39
C GLY A 552 27.53 -9.31 5.18
N LEU A 553 28.40 -10.32 5.25
CA LEU A 553 28.17 -11.55 6.00
C LEU A 553 28.71 -11.48 7.44
N PHE A 554 27.97 -12.09 8.36
CA PHE A 554 28.29 -12.15 9.79
C PHE A 554 28.10 -13.59 10.30
N ARG A 555 28.89 -14.00 11.30
CA ARG A 555 28.86 -15.35 11.88
C ARG A 555 28.87 -15.34 13.40
N ALA A 556 28.05 -16.19 14.00
CA ALA A 556 28.09 -16.52 15.42
C ALA A 556 28.40 -18.02 15.62
N GLU A 557 29.21 -18.32 16.63
CA GLU A 557 29.51 -19.68 17.08
C GLU A 557 28.49 -20.11 18.14
N VAL A 558 27.77 -21.20 17.91
CA VAL A 558 26.68 -21.65 18.79
C VAL A 558 27.21 -22.07 20.17
N LYS A 559 28.38 -22.71 20.23
CA LYS A 559 28.95 -23.27 21.48
C LYS A 559 29.40 -22.23 22.51
N ASN A 560 29.71 -21.01 22.08
CA ASN A 560 30.30 -19.97 22.93
C ASN A 560 29.35 -18.80 23.20
N TYR A 561 28.09 -18.94 22.81
CA TYR A 561 27.13 -17.86 22.91
C TYR A 561 26.63 -17.70 24.36
N THR A 562 26.76 -16.48 24.88
CA THR A 562 26.19 -16.10 26.17
C THR A 562 24.88 -15.37 25.92
N PRO A 563 23.74 -15.82 26.49
CA PRO A 563 22.46 -15.15 26.31
C PRO A 563 22.54 -13.67 26.71
N HIS A 564 21.86 -12.82 25.96
CA HIS A 564 21.83 -11.40 26.23
C HIS A 564 20.95 -11.09 27.45
N LYS A 565 21.20 -9.95 28.09
CA LYS A 565 20.34 -9.46 29.16
C LYS A 565 19.03 -8.93 28.56
N THR A 566 17.95 -9.68 28.73
CA THR A 566 16.59 -9.28 28.33
C THR A 566 15.62 -9.28 29.52
N TYR A 567 14.60 -8.42 29.46
CA TYR A 567 13.49 -8.37 30.44
C TYR A 567 12.22 -9.06 29.92
N ILE A 568 12.31 -9.74 28.78
CA ILE A 568 11.19 -10.44 28.15
C ILE A 568 11.15 -11.87 28.68
N LYS A 569 9.96 -12.30 29.12
CA LYS A 569 9.71 -13.69 29.50
C LYS A 569 9.18 -14.46 28.30
N GLU A 570 9.78 -15.60 27.99
CA GLU A 570 9.23 -16.51 26.98
C GLU A 570 8.01 -17.24 27.55
N ALA A 571 6.86 -17.10 26.90
CA ALA A 571 5.68 -17.91 27.19
C ALA A 571 5.96 -19.34 26.71
N LYS A 572 5.89 -20.32 27.62
CA LYS A 572 5.90 -21.72 27.22
C LYS A 572 4.52 -22.09 26.71
N ALA A 573 4.43 -22.77 25.57
CA ALA A 573 3.20 -23.34 25.07
C ALA A 573 2.53 -24.18 26.17
N GLU A 574 1.33 -23.79 26.61
CA GLU A 574 0.43 -24.72 27.27
C GLU A 574 0.05 -25.75 26.22
N MET A 575 0.51 -26.99 26.37
CA MET A 575 0.00 -28.12 25.59
C MET A 575 -1.52 -28.19 25.79
N GLN A 576 -2.29 -27.72 24.80
CA GLN A 576 -3.70 -28.06 24.63
C GLN A 576 -3.84 -29.32 23.79
#